data_AF-A0A511SUR9-F1
#
_entry.id   AF-A0A511SUR9-F1
#
_cell.length_a   1.000
_cell.length_b   1.000
_cell.length_c   1.000
_cell.angle_alpha   90.00
_cell.angle_beta   90.00
_cell.angle_gamma   90.00
#
_symmetry.space_group_name_H-M   'P 1'
#
loop_
_entity.id
_entity.type
_entity.pdbx_description
1 polymer ?
#
loop_
_entity_poly.entity_id
_entity_poly.type
_entity_poly.pdbx_seq_one_letter_code
_entity_poly.pdbx_strand_id
1 'polypeptide(L)'
;MKLQGLIALLLLGVGCSSSRVVNLRTGEGDSITYTPVESAPVEIEEDAFKEVVSRLVLDMKLDVAFRESEEEDLRRSLLASSGGFVDGARGRVVSPEYERICQRQDDPGNCLGMLAGGLALGPMERRMMALYFALDTVWEGVEEALDDVVNAAALRAMVTSLIGTALVMLVAPEPITKLVAVALTASLIAYLGTGPVWNLGQGFVRLMDESKAAANFADLERAGHRFGKLLGDNGARVLVVVALSALGGRGAMAAQGPRLPGFAHAASRAQMEGGFLLTGALVGEVQAISVASAGVLNVTLAPTAVAAVAMGPGASVQAGGVIQGDPEGNVHHICTDKNEISEVSGGPWTPIFQAFFDRANMSLNDTANLVRIQGHKGPHPAEYHQEVLRRLTDAMQGCRGPVKCRVALVDELAKIARDLTTPGSWLRKLVMKNSEG
;
A
#
# COMPACT_ATOMS: atom_id res chain seq x y z
N MET A 1 43.19 -39.63 8.83
CA MET A 1 43.33 -38.23 8.36
C MET A 1 42.29 -37.79 7.31
N LYS A 2 41.30 -38.60 6.91
CA LYS A 2 40.25 -38.20 5.94
C LYS A 2 38.87 -37.91 6.55
N LEU A 3 38.68 -38.18 7.85
CA LEU A 3 37.38 -38.00 8.53
C LEU A 3 37.23 -36.62 9.20
N GLN A 4 38.33 -35.93 9.50
CA GLN A 4 38.30 -34.58 10.08
C GLN A 4 38.02 -33.49 9.02
N GLY A 5 38.28 -33.76 7.73
CA GLY A 5 37.97 -32.83 6.64
C GLY A 5 36.48 -32.79 6.26
N LEU A 6 35.72 -33.86 6.50
CA LEU A 6 34.28 -33.89 6.23
C LEU A 6 33.46 -33.14 7.28
N ILE A 7 33.91 -33.11 8.53
CA ILE A 7 33.22 -32.37 9.61
C ILE A 7 33.43 -30.85 9.45
N ALA A 8 34.59 -30.42 8.94
CA ALA A 8 34.85 -29.01 8.65
C ALA A 8 34.04 -28.47 7.45
N LEU A 9 33.68 -29.33 6.49
CA LEU A 9 32.84 -28.92 5.34
C LEU A 9 31.34 -28.83 5.68
N LEU A 10 30.87 -29.60 6.68
CA LEU A 10 29.48 -29.58 7.16
C LEU A 10 29.17 -28.38 8.08
N LEU A 11 30.18 -27.67 8.57
CA LEU A 11 30.02 -26.46 9.41
C LEU A 11 30.05 -25.14 8.59
N LEU A 12 30.24 -25.21 7.27
CA LEU A 12 30.18 -24.05 6.36
C LEU A 12 28.80 -23.88 5.70
N GLY A 13 27.81 -24.69 6.10
CA GLY A 13 26.44 -24.66 5.60
C GLY A 13 25.47 -23.77 6.37
N VAL A 14 25.96 -22.92 7.29
CA VAL A 14 25.14 -21.81 7.80
C VAL A 14 25.23 -20.72 6.75
N GLY A 15 24.34 -20.79 5.75
CA GLY A 15 24.19 -19.71 4.79
C GLY A 15 24.12 -18.39 5.53
N CYS A 16 24.92 -17.42 5.12
CA CYS A 16 24.82 -16.05 5.59
C CYS A 16 23.38 -15.59 5.34
N SER A 17 22.49 -15.73 6.33
CA SER A 17 21.28 -14.94 6.38
C SER A 17 21.79 -13.52 6.51
N SER A 18 21.81 -12.77 5.41
CA SER A 18 21.96 -11.33 5.46
C SER A 18 20.96 -10.84 6.49
N SER A 19 21.43 -10.46 7.69
CA SER A 19 20.56 -10.05 8.77
C SER A 19 19.73 -8.89 8.25
N ARG A 20 18.41 -9.07 8.16
CA ARG A 20 17.52 -7.98 7.75
C ARG A 20 17.57 -6.93 8.85
N VAL A 21 17.68 -5.67 8.46
CA VAL A 21 17.74 -4.53 9.38
C VAL A 21 16.68 -3.53 8.95
N VAL A 22 15.84 -3.15 9.90
CA VAL A 22 14.84 -2.11 9.73
C VAL A 22 15.27 -0.90 10.56
N ASN A 23 15.35 0.26 9.91
CA ASN A 23 15.60 1.54 10.54
C ASN A 23 14.32 2.38 10.49
N LEU A 24 13.66 2.56 11.63
CA LEU A 24 12.48 3.41 11.78
C LEU A 24 12.89 4.76 12.35
N ARG A 25 12.73 5.83 11.56
CA ARG A 25 12.84 7.20 12.03
C ARG A 25 11.47 7.68 12.48
N THR A 26 11.34 7.96 13.77
CA THR A 26 10.16 8.59 14.35
C THR A 26 10.27 10.11 14.24
N GLY A 27 9.15 10.82 14.30
CA GLY A 27 9.15 12.26 14.08
C GLY A 27 9.80 13.13 15.17
N GLU A 28 10.22 12.55 16.30
CA GLU A 28 11.01 13.23 17.35
C GLU A 28 12.53 13.13 17.13
N GLY A 29 12.99 12.45 16.07
CA GLY A 29 14.42 12.27 15.76
C GLY A 29 15.02 10.96 16.29
N ASP A 30 14.26 10.21 17.10
CA ASP A 30 14.65 8.89 17.58
C ASP A 30 14.57 7.85 16.45
N SER A 31 15.63 7.04 16.32
CA SER A 31 15.73 5.94 15.36
C SER A 31 15.64 4.61 16.08
N ILE A 32 14.65 3.79 15.73
CA ILE A 32 14.53 2.41 16.22
C ILE A 32 15.14 1.50 15.15
N THR A 33 16.20 0.77 15.52
CA THR A 33 16.83 -0.23 14.65
C THR A 33 16.60 -1.61 15.22
N TYR A 34 16.06 -2.53 14.42
CA TYR A 34 15.81 -3.90 14.84
C TYR A 34 15.90 -4.89 13.68
N THR A 35 15.98 -6.17 14.04
CA THR A 35 15.93 -7.29 13.10
C THR A 35 14.49 -7.82 13.05
N PRO A 36 13.83 -7.81 11.88
CA PRO A 36 12.45 -8.24 11.75
C PRO A 36 12.32 -9.77 11.83
N VAL A 37 11.17 -10.23 12.30
CA VAL A 37 10.79 -11.65 12.28
C VAL A 37 10.35 -12.02 10.87
N GLU A 38 10.92 -13.08 10.27
CA GLU A 38 10.51 -13.51 8.94
C GLU A 38 9.12 -14.19 8.97
N SER A 39 8.23 -13.78 8.07
CA SER A 39 6.95 -14.43 7.85
C SER A 39 6.72 -14.73 6.37
N ALA A 40 5.82 -15.67 6.09
CA ALA A 40 5.51 -16.10 4.72
C ALA A 40 4.85 -14.96 3.91
N PRO A 41 5.18 -14.83 2.61
CA PRO A 41 4.50 -13.91 1.70
C PRO A 41 2.98 -14.07 1.69
N VAL A 42 2.28 -12.97 1.39
CA VAL A 42 0.84 -13.04 1.13
C VAL A 42 0.65 -13.60 -0.27
N GLU A 43 -0.10 -14.69 -0.37
CA GLU A 43 -0.50 -15.26 -1.66
C GLU A 43 -1.90 -14.76 -2.04
N ILE A 44 -2.03 -14.26 -3.26
CA ILE A 44 -3.32 -13.93 -3.87
C ILE A 44 -3.68 -15.07 -4.83
N GLU A 45 -4.67 -15.86 -4.40
CA GLU A 45 -5.26 -16.92 -5.22
C GLU A 45 -5.90 -16.37 -6.49
N GLU A 46 -5.94 -17.19 -7.54
CA GLU A 46 -6.41 -16.78 -8.86
C GLU A 46 -7.87 -16.30 -8.86
N ASP A 47 -8.77 -16.99 -8.15
CA ASP A 47 -10.18 -16.60 -8.07
C ASP A 47 -10.38 -15.26 -7.34
N ALA A 48 -9.68 -15.08 -6.21
CA ALA A 48 -9.70 -13.83 -5.46
C ALA A 48 -9.09 -12.68 -6.28
N PHE A 49 -8.10 -12.96 -7.12
CA PHE A 49 -7.52 -12.02 -8.06
C PHE A 49 -8.53 -11.58 -9.14
N LYS A 50 -9.23 -12.52 -9.78
CA LYS A 50 -10.27 -12.21 -10.78
C LYS A 50 -11.39 -11.36 -10.19
N GLU A 51 -11.85 -11.71 -8.99
CA GLU A 51 -12.91 -10.98 -8.28
C GLU A 51 -12.48 -9.54 -7.96
N VAL A 52 -11.28 -9.35 -7.38
CA VAL A 52 -10.81 -8.02 -6.98
C VAL A 52 -10.53 -7.13 -8.19
N VAL A 53 -9.96 -7.66 -9.28
CA VAL A 53 -9.72 -6.89 -10.51
C VAL A 53 -11.04 -6.45 -11.12
N SER A 54 -12.03 -7.34 -11.19
CA SER A 54 -13.36 -7.01 -11.71
C SER A 54 -14.01 -5.89 -10.93
N ARG A 55 -13.97 -5.98 -9.59
CA ARG A 55 -14.49 -4.94 -8.70
C ARG A 55 -13.78 -3.59 -8.89
N LEU A 56 -12.45 -3.58 -8.93
CA LEU A 56 -11.66 -2.35 -9.10
C LEU A 56 -11.93 -1.68 -10.46
N VAL A 57 -12.11 -2.46 -11.52
CA VAL A 57 -12.44 -1.93 -12.86
C VAL A 57 -13.87 -1.37 -12.90
N LEU A 58 -14.82 -2.00 -12.22
CA LEU A 58 -16.20 -1.52 -12.11
C LEU A 58 -16.29 -0.22 -11.30
N ASP A 59 -15.63 -0.15 -10.15
CA ASP A 59 -15.54 1.06 -9.32
C ASP A 59 -14.97 2.24 -10.13
N MET A 60 -13.94 1.99 -10.96
CA MET A 60 -13.37 3.01 -11.84
C MET A 60 -14.37 3.52 -12.88
N LYS A 61 -15.16 2.64 -13.51
CA LYS A 61 -16.20 3.06 -14.46
C LYS A 61 -17.26 3.94 -13.81
N LEU A 62 -17.66 3.59 -12.59
CA LEU A 62 -18.61 4.37 -11.81
C LEU A 62 -18.02 5.75 -11.48
N ASP A 63 -16.79 5.82 -10.98
CA ASP A 63 -16.12 7.09 -10.68
C ASP A 63 -15.95 7.96 -11.93
N VAL A 64 -15.61 7.38 -13.09
CA VAL A 64 -15.53 8.14 -14.35
C VAL A 64 -16.92 8.64 -14.76
N ALA A 65 -17.96 7.80 -14.68
CA ALA A 65 -19.33 8.21 -15.03
C ALA A 65 -19.87 9.30 -14.07
N PHE A 66 -19.60 9.20 -12.77
CA PHE A 66 -19.98 10.22 -11.79
C PHE A 66 -19.18 11.52 -11.99
N ARG A 67 -17.88 11.42 -12.26
CA ARG A 67 -17.05 12.59 -12.60
C ARG A 67 -17.47 13.23 -13.93
N GLU A 68 -17.86 12.45 -14.92
CA GLU A 68 -18.43 12.97 -16.17
C GLU A 68 -19.75 13.69 -15.87
N SER A 69 -20.61 13.16 -15.00
CA SER A 69 -21.86 13.84 -14.61
C SER A 69 -21.64 15.12 -13.77
N GLU A 70 -20.62 15.16 -12.91
CA GLU A 70 -20.24 16.36 -12.13
C GLU A 70 -19.46 17.37 -12.99
N GLU A 71 -18.69 16.91 -13.98
CA GLU A 71 -18.00 17.78 -14.95
C GLU A 71 -18.93 18.24 -16.10
N GLU A 72 -20.04 17.54 -16.38
CA GLU A 72 -21.02 17.91 -17.42
C GLU A 72 -21.73 19.24 -17.12
N ASP A 73 -21.86 19.62 -15.85
CA ASP A 73 -22.35 20.94 -15.43
C ASP A 73 -21.29 22.06 -15.56
N LEU A 74 -20.00 21.72 -15.78
CA LEU A 74 -18.91 22.69 -15.97
C LEU A 74 -18.19 22.62 -17.33
N ARG A 75 -18.39 21.59 -18.15
CA ARG A 75 -17.61 21.34 -19.38
C ARG A 75 -18.46 21.05 -20.63
N ARG A 76 -19.58 21.76 -20.80
CA ARG A 76 -20.06 22.07 -22.17
C ARG A 76 -19.15 23.09 -22.87
N SER A 77 -17.86 22.80 -22.96
CA SER A 77 -16.96 23.39 -23.94
C SER A 77 -15.61 22.70 -23.85
N LEU A 78 -15.18 22.12 -24.99
CA LEU A 78 -13.81 21.70 -25.29
C LEU A 78 -13.39 20.34 -24.71
N LEU A 79 -13.68 19.28 -25.47
CA LEU A 79 -12.68 18.41 -26.13
C LEU A 79 -13.27 17.00 -26.38
N ALA A 80 -13.98 16.85 -27.49
CA ALA A 80 -14.27 15.55 -28.08
C ALA A 80 -13.26 15.27 -29.19
N SER A 81 -12.26 14.43 -28.92
CA SER A 81 -11.71 13.50 -29.92
C SER A 81 -10.78 12.47 -29.29
N SER A 82 -11.21 11.22 -29.21
CA SER A 82 -10.30 10.08 -29.38
C SER A 82 -11.08 8.91 -29.98
N GLY A 83 -11.02 8.82 -31.31
CA GLY A 83 -11.36 7.61 -32.05
C GLY A 83 -10.17 6.65 -32.03
N GLY A 84 -10.42 5.40 -31.66
CA GLY A 84 -9.42 4.34 -31.67
C GLY A 84 -9.06 3.87 -33.08
N PHE A 85 -7.81 3.46 -33.27
CA PHE A 85 -7.37 2.58 -34.34
C PHE A 85 -6.24 1.70 -33.81
N VAL A 86 -6.41 0.38 -33.91
CA VAL A 86 -5.30 -0.59 -33.87
C VAL A 86 -5.36 -1.32 -35.20
N ASP A 87 -4.32 -1.18 -36.02
CA ASP A 87 -4.12 -1.98 -37.23
C ASP A 87 -2.66 -2.45 -37.27
N GLY A 88 -2.48 -3.73 -37.57
CA GLY A 88 -1.25 -4.48 -37.35
C GLY A 88 -0.05 -4.00 -38.18
N ALA A 89 1.10 -3.88 -37.54
CA ALA A 89 2.38 -3.55 -38.16
C ALA A 89 2.87 -4.66 -39.11
N ARG A 90 2.65 -4.50 -40.42
CA ARG A 90 3.42 -5.20 -41.45
C ARG A 90 4.71 -4.42 -41.74
N GLY A 91 5.87 -5.02 -41.49
CA GLY A 91 7.16 -4.46 -41.88
C GLY A 91 7.34 -4.42 -43.40
N ARG A 92 7.88 -3.31 -43.93
CA ARG A 92 8.24 -3.15 -45.35
C ARG A 92 9.61 -3.79 -45.63
N VAL A 93 9.74 -4.46 -46.78
CA VAL A 93 11.01 -4.96 -47.32
C VAL A 93 11.76 -3.82 -48.01
N VAL A 94 13.06 -3.69 -47.75
CA VAL A 94 13.94 -2.67 -48.39
C VAL A 94 14.63 -3.23 -49.62
N SER A 95 14.74 -2.41 -50.67
CA SER A 95 15.39 -2.82 -51.90
C SER A 95 16.93 -2.84 -51.79
N PRO A 96 17.63 -3.73 -52.52
CA PRO A 96 19.10 -3.89 -52.48
C PRO A 96 19.91 -2.65 -52.90
N GLU A 97 19.25 -1.65 -53.49
CA GLU A 97 19.87 -0.42 -53.98
C GLU A 97 20.13 0.57 -52.83
N TYR A 98 19.28 0.59 -51.81
CA TYR A 98 19.44 1.45 -50.64
C TYR A 98 20.51 0.95 -49.66
N GLU A 99 20.80 -0.35 -49.66
CA GLU A 99 21.84 -0.96 -48.82
C GLU A 99 23.26 -0.47 -49.19
N ARG A 100 23.55 -0.32 -50.49
CA ARG A 100 24.84 0.22 -50.97
C ARG A 100 25.03 1.70 -50.66
N ILE A 101 23.95 2.45 -50.43
CA ILE A 101 23.97 3.88 -50.10
C ILE A 101 24.31 4.06 -48.61
N CYS A 102 23.74 3.22 -47.74
CA CYS A 102 24.03 3.27 -46.30
C CYS A 102 25.44 2.79 -45.93
N GLN A 103 26.05 1.90 -46.72
CA GLN A 103 27.42 1.41 -46.48
C GLN A 103 28.53 2.45 -46.73
N ARG A 104 28.20 3.63 -47.29
CA ARG A 104 29.17 4.72 -47.54
C ARG A 104 29.04 5.89 -46.54
N GLN A 105 28.19 5.75 -45.52
CA GLN A 105 27.99 6.75 -44.46
C GLN A 105 28.80 6.39 -43.23
N ASP A 106 29.10 7.38 -42.39
CA ASP A 106 29.87 7.21 -41.15
C ASP A 106 29.18 6.30 -40.12
N ASP A 107 27.84 6.16 -40.19
CA ASP A 107 27.06 5.22 -39.37
C ASP A 107 26.04 4.42 -40.22
N PRO A 108 26.45 3.24 -40.72
CA PRO A 108 25.60 2.39 -41.56
C PRO A 108 24.38 1.81 -40.83
N GLY A 109 24.44 1.69 -39.49
CA GLY A 109 23.40 1.03 -38.69
C GLY A 109 22.12 1.86 -38.56
N ASN A 110 22.26 3.17 -38.37
CA ASN A 110 21.13 4.09 -38.23
C ASN A 110 20.36 4.27 -39.57
N CYS A 111 21.08 4.26 -40.69
CA CYS A 111 20.51 4.39 -42.04
C CYS A 111 19.67 3.17 -42.44
N LEU A 112 20.16 1.96 -42.15
CA LEU A 112 19.42 0.72 -42.43
C LEU A 112 18.19 0.54 -41.52
N GLY A 113 18.26 1.00 -40.26
CA GLY A 113 17.13 1.00 -39.33
C GLY A 113 15.96 1.91 -39.77
N MET A 114 16.27 3.04 -40.41
CA MET A 114 15.27 3.94 -41.03
C MET A 114 14.58 3.33 -42.26
N LEU A 115 15.24 2.41 -42.95
CA LEU A 115 14.73 1.83 -44.20
C LEU A 115 13.98 0.51 -43.96
N ALA A 116 14.55 -0.42 -43.17
CA ALA A 116 14.17 -1.86 -43.18
C ALA A 116 13.39 -2.38 -41.97
N GLY A 117 12.88 -1.51 -41.10
CA GLY A 117 12.22 -1.97 -39.89
C GLY A 117 13.21 -2.27 -38.76
N GLY A 118 14.05 -1.28 -38.44
CA GLY A 118 14.40 -1.10 -37.03
C GLY A 118 13.14 -0.88 -36.22
N LEU A 119 13.16 -1.24 -34.93
CA LEU A 119 11.99 -1.12 -34.07
C LEU A 119 11.58 0.36 -33.95
N ALA A 120 10.60 0.79 -34.73
CA ALA A 120 10.14 2.18 -34.87
C ALA A 120 9.39 2.71 -33.62
N LEU A 121 9.49 2.00 -32.50
CA LEU A 121 8.97 2.41 -31.22
C LEU A 121 9.99 3.31 -30.52
N GLY A 122 9.53 4.40 -29.91
CA GLY A 122 10.35 5.22 -29.02
C GLY A 122 10.72 4.46 -27.73
N PRO A 123 11.61 5.04 -26.89
CA PRO A 123 12.07 4.38 -25.66
C PRO A 123 10.94 4.02 -24.68
N MET A 124 9.89 4.83 -24.62
CA MET A 124 8.74 4.57 -23.74
C MET A 124 7.91 3.40 -24.28
N GLU A 125 7.63 3.40 -25.58
CA GLU A 125 6.84 2.36 -26.25
C GLU A 125 7.55 1.00 -26.21
N ARG A 126 8.88 0.99 -26.34
CA ARG A 126 9.71 -0.21 -26.15
C ARG A 126 9.57 -0.79 -24.74
N ARG A 127 9.65 0.07 -23.72
CA ARG A 127 9.48 -0.35 -22.31
C ARG A 127 8.08 -0.88 -22.06
N MET A 128 7.07 -0.19 -22.55
CA MET A 128 5.66 -0.58 -22.45
C MET A 128 5.40 -1.95 -23.09
N MET A 129 5.99 -2.20 -24.26
CA MET A 129 5.91 -3.49 -24.92
C MET A 129 6.61 -4.60 -24.12
N ALA A 130 7.79 -4.34 -23.57
CA ALA A 130 8.48 -5.30 -22.70
C ALA A 130 7.66 -5.62 -21.43
N LEU A 131 7.00 -4.63 -20.82
CA LEU A 131 6.10 -4.84 -19.68
C LEU A 131 4.84 -5.63 -20.07
N TYR A 132 4.30 -5.39 -21.27
CA TYR A 132 3.15 -6.14 -21.78
C TYR A 132 3.45 -7.65 -21.89
N PHE A 133 4.66 -8.01 -22.35
CA PHE A 133 5.14 -9.40 -22.34
C PHE A 133 5.42 -9.92 -20.93
N ALA A 134 5.92 -9.08 -20.02
CA ALA A 134 6.19 -9.52 -18.65
C ALA A 134 4.93 -9.92 -17.87
N LEU A 135 3.79 -9.33 -18.21
CA LEU A 135 2.51 -9.55 -17.53
C LEU A 135 1.61 -10.57 -18.22
N ASP A 136 2.03 -11.15 -19.35
CA ASP A 136 1.32 -12.18 -20.13
C ASP A 136 0.50 -13.16 -19.26
N THR A 137 1.21 -13.88 -18.38
CA THR A 137 0.65 -14.97 -17.57
C THR A 137 -0.41 -14.51 -16.56
N VAL A 138 -0.41 -13.24 -16.17
CA VAL A 138 -1.37 -12.72 -15.19
C VAL A 138 -2.76 -12.52 -15.78
N TRP A 139 -2.87 -12.49 -17.10
CA TRP A 139 -4.13 -12.25 -17.81
C TRP A 139 -4.89 -13.54 -18.12
N GLU A 140 -4.28 -14.70 -17.91
CA GLU A 140 -4.95 -16.00 -18.05
C GLU A 140 -6.23 -16.03 -17.21
N GLY A 141 -7.38 -16.22 -17.86
CA GLY A 141 -8.71 -16.26 -17.23
C GLY A 141 -9.28 -14.92 -16.77
N VAL A 142 -8.55 -13.80 -16.80
CA VAL A 142 -9.10 -12.45 -16.55
C VAL A 142 -9.81 -11.90 -17.77
N GLU A 143 -9.27 -12.19 -18.97
CA GLU A 143 -9.84 -11.71 -20.24
C GLU A 143 -11.27 -12.25 -20.43
N GLU A 144 -11.53 -13.52 -20.08
CA GLU A 144 -12.87 -14.12 -20.13
C GLU A 144 -13.84 -13.53 -19.10
N ALA A 145 -13.36 -13.22 -17.89
CA ALA A 145 -14.19 -12.67 -16.82
C ALA A 145 -14.66 -11.23 -17.08
N LEU A 146 -13.99 -10.52 -18.00
CA LEU A 146 -14.19 -9.08 -18.22
C LEU A 146 -14.61 -8.72 -19.65
N ASP A 147 -14.76 -9.69 -20.55
CA ASP A 147 -15.13 -9.44 -21.95
C ASP A 147 -16.48 -8.71 -22.07
N ASP A 148 -17.43 -9.03 -21.19
CA ASP A 148 -18.75 -8.37 -21.11
C ASP A 148 -18.69 -6.95 -20.50
N VAL A 149 -17.59 -6.59 -19.83
CA VAL A 149 -17.46 -5.35 -19.06
C VAL A 149 -16.56 -4.35 -19.75
N VAL A 150 -15.40 -4.74 -20.29
CA VAL A 150 -14.41 -3.86 -20.93
C VAL A 150 -13.69 -4.61 -22.05
N ASN A 151 -13.29 -3.89 -23.11
CA ASN A 151 -12.38 -4.44 -24.10
C ASN A 151 -11.09 -4.94 -23.43
N ALA A 152 -10.86 -6.26 -23.45
CA ALA A 152 -9.74 -6.91 -22.76
C ALA A 152 -8.37 -6.36 -23.18
N ALA A 153 -8.18 -6.06 -24.47
CA ALA A 153 -6.93 -5.49 -24.98
C ALA A 153 -6.69 -4.07 -24.45
N ALA A 154 -7.74 -3.24 -24.39
CA ALA A 154 -7.66 -1.89 -23.83
C ALA A 154 -7.38 -1.91 -22.32
N LEU A 155 -8.05 -2.82 -21.58
CA LEU A 155 -7.80 -3.04 -20.16
C LEU A 155 -6.35 -3.45 -19.89
N ARG A 156 -5.87 -4.44 -20.65
CA ARG A 156 -4.50 -4.94 -20.53
C ARG A 156 -3.46 -3.84 -20.82
N ALA A 157 -3.68 -3.04 -21.85
CA ALA A 157 -2.81 -1.89 -22.16
C ALA A 157 -2.84 -0.83 -21.05
N MET A 158 -4.01 -0.50 -20.53
CA MET A 158 -4.18 0.46 -19.43
C MET A 158 -3.45 -0.02 -18.16
N VAL A 159 -3.66 -1.27 -17.74
CA VAL A 159 -3.02 -1.83 -16.54
C VAL A 159 -1.50 -1.94 -16.72
N THR A 160 -1.03 -2.33 -17.90
CA THR A 160 0.41 -2.30 -18.22
C THR A 160 0.99 -0.89 -18.04
N SER A 161 0.25 0.15 -18.45
CA SER A 161 0.69 1.54 -18.32
C SER A 161 0.73 1.99 -16.86
N LEU A 162 -0.30 1.61 -16.09
CA LEU A 162 -0.39 1.87 -14.66
C LEU A 162 0.75 1.21 -13.89
N ILE A 163 1.06 -0.05 -14.21
CA ILE A 163 2.19 -0.78 -13.63
C ILE A 163 3.51 -0.15 -14.02
N GLY A 164 3.70 0.23 -15.30
CA GLY A 164 4.91 0.94 -15.72
C GLY A 164 5.12 2.23 -14.93
N THR A 165 4.06 3.00 -14.71
CA THR A 165 4.09 4.22 -13.89
C THR A 165 4.40 3.91 -12.42
N ALA A 166 3.76 2.89 -11.83
CA ALA A 166 4.03 2.45 -10.47
C ALA A 166 5.48 2.00 -10.26
N LEU A 167 6.04 1.25 -11.20
CA LEU A 167 7.42 0.78 -11.15
C LEU A 167 8.42 1.93 -11.32
N VAL A 168 8.10 2.93 -12.16
CA VAL A 168 8.89 4.17 -12.22
C VAL A 168 8.86 4.90 -10.88
N MET A 169 7.70 5.06 -10.24
CA MET A 169 7.59 5.65 -8.90
C MET A 169 8.38 4.87 -7.84
N LEU A 170 8.47 3.55 -7.97
CA LEU A 170 9.23 2.69 -7.06
C LEU A 170 10.74 2.93 -7.16
N VAL A 171 11.30 3.07 -8.38
CA VAL A 171 12.75 3.19 -8.59
C VAL A 171 13.25 4.64 -8.67
N ALA A 172 12.37 5.57 -9.01
CA ALA A 172 12.65 7.00 -9.16
C ALA A 172 11.46 7.83 -8.66
N PRO A 173 11.24 7.91 -7.34
CA PRO A 173 10.13 8.67 -6.77
C PRO A 173 10.29 10.17 -7.02
N GLU A 174 9.36 10.76 -7.79
CA GLU A 174 9.29 12.20 -8.02
C GLU A 174 8.69 12.96 -6.81
N PRO A 175 9.01 14.26 -6.63
CA PRO A 175 8.53 15.04 -5.48
C PRO A 175 7.00 15.19 -5.39
N ILE A 176 6.28 15.15 -6.52
CA ILE A 176 4.81 15.38 -6.56
C ILE A 176 4.03 14.11 -6.20
N THR A 177 4.50 12.92 -6.62
CA THR A 177 3.83 11.62 -6.37
C THR A 177 4.34 10.90 -5.13
N LYS A 178 5.19 11.57 -4.33
CA LYS A 178 5.89 10.98 -3.19
C LYS A 178 5.00 10.19 -2.23
N LEU A 179 3.79 10.67 -1.94
CA LEU A 179 2.88 9.97 -1.02
C LEU A 179 2.26 8.71 -1.62
N VAL A 180 1.87 8.74 -2.90
CA VAL A 180 1.35 7.55 -3.61
C VAL A 180 2.46 6.53 -3.77
N ALA A 181 3.68 6.98 -4.11
CA ALA A 181 4.86 6.11 -4.20
C ALA A 181 5.17 5.43 -2.86
N VAL A 182 5.06 6.16 -1.73
CA VAL A 182 5.23 5.57 -0.39
C VAL A 182 4.14 4.55 -0.07
N ALA A 183 2.87 4.87 -0.31
CA ALA A 183 1.75 3.95 -0.08
C ALA A 183 1.86 2.68 -0.94
N LEU A 184 2.25 2.83 -2.21
CA LEU A 184 2.49 1.73 -3.14
C LEU A 184 3.66 0.86 -2.68
N THR A 185 4.79 1.48 -2.32
CA THR A 185 5.97 0.77 -1.83
C THR A 185 5.67 0.04 -0.51
N ALA A 186 4.96 0.68 0.41
CA ALA A 186 4.50 0.08 1.65
C ALA A 186 3.64 -1.16 1.41
N SER A 187 2.71 -1.07 0.45
CA SER A 187 1.84 -2.18 0.06
C SER A 187 2.63 -3.32 -0.56
N LEU A 188 3.54 -3.05 -1.50
CA LEU A 188 4.37 -4.10 -2.09
C LEU A 188 5.26 -4.80 -1.03
N ILE A 189 5.82 -4.05 -0.08
CA ILE A 189 6.61 -4.63 1.02
C ILE A 189 5.73 -5.47 1.94
N ALA A 190 4.51 -5.02 2.24
CA ALA A 190 3.57 -5.73 3.10
C ALA A 190 3.15 -7.09 2.50
N TYR A 191 2.93 -7.14 1.18
CA TYR A 191 2.52 -8.36 0.48
C TYR A 191 3.70 -9.29 0.16
N LEU A 192 4.74 -8.75 -0.47
CA LEU A 192 5.85 -9.53 -1.02
C LEU A 192 7.03 -9.64 -0.05
N GLY A 193 7.30 -8.59 0.72
CA GLY A 193 8.48 -8.46 1.58
C GLY A 193 9.58 -7.59 0.96
N THR A 194 10.55 -7.20 1.79
CA THR A 194 11.62 -6.25 1.42
C THR A 194 12.55 -6.78 0.32
N GLY A 195 13.00 -8.04 0.43
CA GLY A 195 13.88 -8.68 -0.55
C GLY A 195 13.26 -8.76 -1.95
N PRO A 196 12.04 -9.31 -2.10
CA PRO A 196 11.33 -9.32 -3.38
C PRO A 196 11.12 -7.92 -3.97
N VAL A 197 10.75 -6.92 -3.16
CA VAL A 197 10.58 -5.54 -3.66
C VAL A 197 11.90 -4.92 -4.13
N TRP A 198 13.00 -5.17 -3.43
CA TRP A 198 14.33 -4.75 -3.88
C TRP A 198 14.68 -5.39 -5.23
N ASN A 199 14.50 -6.71 -5.34
CA ASN A 199 14.79 -7.46 -6.57
C ASN A 199 13.88 -7.00 -7.72
N LEU A 200 12.62 -6.68 -7.44
CA LEU A 200 11.68 -6.09 -8.39
C LEU A 200 12.19 -4.76 -8.94
N GLY A 201 12.64 -3.85 -8.06
CA GLY A 201 13.21 -2.57 -8.47
C GLY A 201 14.45 -2.73 -9.36
N GLN A 202 15.39 -3.60 -8.96
CA GLN A 202 16.59 -3.89 -9.77
C GLN A 202 16.25 -4.55 -11.11
N GLY A 203 15.31 -5.49 -11.11
CA GLY A 203 14.79 -6.13 -12.31
C GLY A 203 14.14 -5.13 -13.26
N PHE A 204 13.42 -4.15 -12.73
CA PHE A 204 12.78 -3.11 -13.54
C PHE A 204 13.78 -2.13 -14.14
N VAL A 205 14.80 -1.69 -13.39
CA VAL A 205 15.90 -0.88 -13.93
C VAL A 205 16.58 -1.61 -15.09
N ARG A 206 16.87 -2.90 -14.92
CA ARG A 206 17.42 -3.74 -15.98
C ARG A 206 16.50 -3.85 -17.19
N LEU A 207 15.18 -4.01 -17.00
CA LEU A 207 14.21 -4.02 -18.09
C LEU A 207 14.18 -2.66 -18.83
N MET A 208 14.32 -1.53 -18.13
CA MET A 208 14.40 -0.22 -18.76
C MET A 208 15.64 -0.07 -19.66
N ASP A 209 16.78 -0.56 -19.21
CA ASP A 209 18.03 -0.50 -19.98
C ASP A 209 18.00 -1.45 -21.19
N GLU A 210 17.56 -2.70 -20.98
CA GLU A 210 17.45 -3.70 -22.04
C GLU A 210 16.41 -3.31 -23.10
N SER A 211 15.26 -2.76 -22.71
CA SER A 211 14.23 -2.31 -23.66
C SER A 211 14.67 -1.09 -24.47
N LYS A 212 15.44 -0.17 -23.87
CA LYS A 212 16.03 0.97 -24.58
C LYS A 212 17.02 0.51 -25.64
N ALA A 213 17.84 -0.49 -25.33
CA ALA A 213 18.87 -1.04 -26.23
C ALA A 213 18.34 -2.06 -27.25
N ALA A 214 17.08 -2.50 -27.14
CA ALA A 214 16.50 -3.52 -28.01
C ALA A 214 16.47 -3.09 -29.49
N ALA A 215 16.91 -3.99 -30.38
CA ALA A 215 16.95 -3.76 -31.82
C ALA A 215 15.70 -4.31 -32.53
N ASN A 216 15.03 -5.31 -31.95
CA ASN A 216 13.90 -6.03 -32.54
C ASN A 216 12.90 -6.51 -31.45
N PHE A 217 11.73 -6.99 -31.87
CA PHE A 217 10.65 -7.40 -30.97
C PHE A 217 11.02 -8.61 -30.10
N ALA A 218 11.82 -9.54 -30.63
CA ALA A 218 12.26 -10.71 -29.88
C ALA A 218 13.16 -10.33 -28.69
N ASP A 219 13.92 -9.24 -28.79
CA ASP A 219 14.71 -8.72 -27.66
C ASP A 219 13.81 -8.14 -26.56
N LEU A 220 12.73 -7.44 -26.93
CA LEU A 220 11.74 -6.90 -25.99
C LEU A 220 10.97 -8.02 -25.28
N GLU A 221 10.52 -9.02 -26.03
CA GLU A 221 9.84 -10.20 -25.50
C GLU A 221 10.74 -10.94 -24.50
N ARG A 222 12.02 -11.15 -24.86
CA ARG A 222 12.98 -11.83 -23.98
C ARG A 222 13.27 -11.02 -22.71
N ALA A 223 13.35 -9.69 -22.80
CA ALA A 223 13.49 -8.82 -21.64
C ALA A 223 12.24 -8.85 -20.75
N GLY A 224 11.04 -8.78 -21.37
CA GLY A 224 9.76 -8.89 -20.70
C GLY A 224 9.60 -10.21 -19.94
N HIS A 225 9.78 -11.36 -20.60
CA HIS A 225 9.69 -12.68 -19.96
C HIS A 225 10.71 -12.88 -18.84
N ARG A 226 11.92 -12.31 -18.94
CA ARG A 226 12.90 -12.34 -17.83
C ARG A 226 12.37 -11.60 -16.61
N PHE A 227 11.78 -10.42 -16.81
CA PHE A 227 11.18 -9.64 -15.73
C PHE A 227 9.92 -10.33 -15.16
N GLY A 228 9.06 -10.90 -16.03
CA GLY A 228 7.90 -11.69 -15.62
C GLY A 228 8.27 -12.90 -14.75
N LYS A 229 9.35 -13.62 -15.09
CA LYS A 229 9.89 -14.71 -14.25
C LYS A 229 10.37 -14.24 -12.87
N LEU A 230 10.85 -13.00 -12.76
CA LEU A 230 11.25 -12.42 -11.48
C LEU A 230 10.04 -12.04 -10.63
N LEU A 231 8.95 -11.58 -11.25
CA LEU A 231 7.67 -11.35 -10.58
C LEU A 231 7.05 -12.66 -10.08
N GLY A 232 7.00 -13.68 -10.95
CA GLY A 232 6.19 -14.87 -10.74
C GLY A 232 4.69 -14.55 -10.69
N ASP A 233 3.85 -15.59 -10.64
CA ASP A 233 2.40 -15.43 -10.72
C ASP A 233 1.84 -14.57 -9.57
N ASN A 234 2.26 -14.89 -8.33
CA ASN A 234 1.81 -14.13 -7.16
C ASN A 234 2.32 -12.68 -7.18
N GLY A 235 3.57 -12.44 -7.55
CA GLY A 235 4.13 -11.09 -7.63
C GLY A 235 3.44 -10.25 -8.70
N ALA A 236 3.10 -10.85 -9.84
CA ALA A 236 2.33 -10.19 -10.90
C ALA A 236 0.91 -9.83 -10.43
N ARG A 237 0.19 -10.77 -9.78
CA ARG A 237 -1.15 -10.50 -9.22
C ARG A 237 -1.13 -9.38 -8.19
N VAL A 238 -0.20 -9.42 -7.23
CA VAL A 238 -0.03 -8.36 -6.23
C VAL A 238 0.27 -7.02 -6.89
N LEU A 239 1.17 -7.00 -7.88
CA LEU A 239 1.52 -5.77 -8.59
C LEU A 239 0.33 -5.16 -9.33
N VAL A 240 -0.47 -5.98 -10.03
CA VAL A 240 -1.71 -5.54 -10.71
C VAL A 240 -2.70 -4.96 -9.71
N VAL A 241 -2.98 -5.69 -8.62
CA VAL A 241 -3.98 -5.28 -7.61
C VAL A 241 -3.55 -3.99 -6.90
N VAL A 242 -2.28 -3.90 -6.49
CA VAL A 242 -1.75 -2.70 -5.83
C VAL A 242 -1.74 -1.50 -6.80
N ALA A 243 -1.32 -1.71 -8.06
CA ALA A 243 -1.32 -0.66 -9.06
C ALA A 243 -2.75 -0.15 -9.33
N LEU A 244 -3.72 -1.04 -9.54
CA LEU A 244 -5.13 -0.68 -9.71
C LEU A 244 -5.71 0.06 -8.49
N SER A 245 -5.34 -0.35 -7.26
CA SER A 245 -5.78 0.36 -6.06
C SER A 245 -5.23 1.79 -5.95
N ALA A 246 -4.09 2.06 -6.62
CA ALA A 246 -3.48 3.39 -6.68
C ALA A 246 -4.14 4.32 -7.71
N LEU A 247 -5.02 3.78 -8.56
CA LEU A 247 -5.79 4.55 -9.52
C LEU A 247 -6.80 5.44 -8.78
N GLY A 248 -6.72 6.75 -9.00
CA GLY A 248 -7.44 7.75 -8.18
C GLY A 248 -6.63 8.36 -7.03
N GLY A 249 -5.37 7.92 -6.86
CA GLY A 249 -4.43 8.51 -5.92
C GLY A 249 -4.64 8.06 -4.47
N ARG A 250 -4.22 8.89 -3.51
CA ARG A 250 -4.13 8.51 -2.09
C ARG A 250 -5.47 8.11 -1.48
N GLY A 251 -6.55 8.85 -1.78
CA GLY A 251 -7.88 8.57 -1.24
C GLY A 251 -8.40 7.20 -1.69
N ALA A 252 -8.22 6.89 -2.97
CA ALA A 252 -8.60 5.59 -3.53
C ALA A 252 -7.80 4.44 -2.90
N MET A 253 -6.48 4.60 -2.73
CA MET A 253 -5.67 3.59 -2.03
C MET A 253 -6.14 3.34 -0.60
N ALA A 254 -6.45 4.40 0.14
CA ALA A 254 -6.93 4.28 1.52
C ALA A 254 -8.31 3.59 1.59
N ALA A 255 -9.19 3.84 0.63
CA ALA A 255 -10.52 3.23 0.57
C ALA A 255 -10.47 1.77 0.08
N GLN A 256 -9.65 1.47 -0.92
CA GLN A 256 -9.57 0.15 -1.57
C GLN A 256 -8.62 -0.81 -0.85
N GLY A 257 -7.55 -0.31 -0.23
CA GLY A 257 -6.53 -1.10 0.44
C GLY A 257 -7.11 -2.16 1.40
N PRO A 258 -7.95 -1.77 2.38
CA PRO A 258 -8.56 -2.72 3.32
C PRO A 258 -9.47 -3.77 2.68
N ARG A 259 -9.92 -3.56 1.43
CA ARG A 259 -10.76 -4.48 0.66
C ARG A 259 -9.96 -5.44 -0.23
N LEU A 260 -8.63 -5.33 -0.25
CA LEU A 260 -7.78 -6.21 -1.04
C LEU A 260 -7.66 -7.60 -0.39
N PRO A 261 -7.58 -8.67 -1.20
CA PRO A 261 -7.42 -10.03 -0.69
C PRO A 261 -6.10 -10.15 0.08
N GLY A 262 -6.14 -10.74 1.28
CA GLY A 262 -4.95 -10.89 2.11
C GLY A 262 -4.48 -9.63 2.84
N PHE A 263 -5.23 -8.52 2.80
CA PHE A 263 -4.84 -7.26 3.45
C PHE A 263 -4.56 -7.39 4.95
N ALA A 264 -5.35 -8.19 5.68
CA ALA A 264 -5.11 -8.40 7.11
C ALA A 264 -3.74 -9.06 7.39
N HIS A 265 -3.35 -10.04 6.57
CA HIS A 265 -2.04 -10.67 6.65
C HIS A 265 -0.94 -9.68 6.26
N ALA A 266 -1.12 -8.95 5.15
CA ALA A 266 -0.19 -7.90 4.72
C ALA A 266 0.02 -6.82 5.80
N ALA A 267 -1.05 -6.37 6.45
CA ALA A 267 -0.99 -5.38 7.52
C ALA A 267 -0.23 -5.91 8.74
N SER A 268 -0.44 -7.19 9.11
CA SER A 268 0.32 -7.84 10.16
C SER A 268 1.81 -7.94 9.80
N ARG A 269 2.13 -8.31 8.56
CA ARG A 269 3.52 -8.34 8.06
C ARG A 269 4.16 -6.96 8.07
N ALA A 270 3.47 -5.92 7.60
CA ALA A 270 3.95 -4.55 7.66
C ALA A 270 4.28 -4.13 9.10
N GLN A 271 3.46 -4.56 10.07
CA GLN A 271 3.69 -4.29 11.49
C GLN A 271 4.92 -5.02 12.04
N MET A 272 5.04 -6.33 11.77
CA MET A 272 6.09 -7.18 12.35
C MET A 272 7.44 -7.05 11.63
N GLU A 273 7.42 -6.91 10.31
CA GLU A 273 8.60 -6.84 9.46
C GLU A 273 9.03 -5.42 9.09
N GLY A 274 8.06 -4.50 8.97
CA GLY A 274 8.32 -3.11 8.59
C GLY A 274 8.26 -2.13 9.76
N GLY A 275 7.52 -2.48 10.82
CA GLY A 275 7.33 -1.66 12.01
C GLY A 275 6.48 -0.40 11.78
N PHE A 276 5.68 -0.41 10.72
CA PHE A 276 4.70 0.62 10.40
C PHE A 276 3.31 -0.01 10.24
N LEU A 277 2.28 0.80 10.41
CA LEU A 277 0.91 0.38 10.13
C LEU A 277 0.64 0.56 8.62
N LEU A 278 0.24 -0.52 7.94
CA LEU A 278 -0.04 -0.47 6.50
C LEU A 278 -1.12 0.58 6.19
N THR A 279 -2.20 0.62 6.97
CA THR A 279 -3.23 1.66 6.82
C THR A 279 -2.70 3.06 7.02
N GLY A 280 -1.82 3.26 8.01
CA GLY A 280 -1.12 4.52 8.23
C GLY A 280 -0.36 4.97 6.98
N ALA A 281 0.34 4.05 6.32
CA ALA A 281 1.02 4.35 5.06
C ALA A 281 0.05 4.80 3.96
N LEU A 282 -1.13 4.17 3.84
CA LEU A 282 -2.16 4.55 2.87
C LEU A 282 -2.75 5.94 3.16
N VAL A 283 -2.87 6.31 4.43
CA VAL A 283 -3.33 7.63 4.86
C VAL A 283 -2.18 8.61 5.14
N GLY A 284 -0.96 8.36 4.67
CA GLY A 284 0.13 9.34 4.69
C GLY A 284 0.86 9.53 6.03
N GLU A 285 0.67 8.63 6.99
CA GLU A 285 1.43 8.61 8.26
C GLU A 285 2.87 8.11 8.08
N VAL A 286 3.18 7.50 6.92
CA VAL A 286 4.56 7.21 6.50
C VAL A 286 4.99 8.25 5.49
N GLN A 287 6.07 8.98 5.78
CA GLN A 287 6.57 10.08 4.95
C GLN A 287 7.59 9.62 3.90
N ALA A 288 8.34 8.57 4.19
CA ALA A 288 9.31 7.99 3.28
C ALA A 288 9.54 6.52 3.60
N ILE A 289 9.72 5.73 2.55
CA ILE A 289 10.23 4.37 2.62
C ILE A 289 11.36 4.27 1.61
N SER A 290 12.47 3.66 2.01
CA SER A 290 13.53 3.29 1.08
C SER A 290 14.06 1.91 1.41
N VAL A 291 14.27 1.11 0.37
CA VAL A 291 14.94 -0.18 0.47
C VAL A 291 16.35 0.04 -0.06
N ALA A 292 17.35 0.07 0.80
CA ALA A 292 18.73 0.39 0.40
C ALA A 292 19.47 -0.85 -0.14
N SER A 293 19.04 -2.03 0.29
CA SER A 293 19.47 -3.33 -0.20
C SER A 293 18.39 -4.37 0.13
N ALA A 294 18.51 -5.59 -0.38
CA ALA A 294 17.56 -6.68 -0.09
C ALA A 294 17.29 -6.90 1.41
N GLY A 295 18.26 -6.56 2.28
CA GLY A 295 18.15 -6.69 3.73
C GLY A 295 17.92 -5.40 4.50
N VAL A 296 17.98 -4.21 3.88
CA VAL A 296 17.94 -2.94 4.64
C VAL A 296 16.72 -2.11 4.24
N LEU A 297 15.80 -1.95 5.19
CA LEU A 297 14.58 -1.15 5.05
C LEU A 297 14.71 0.10 5.93
N ASN A 298 14.53 1.29 5.35
CA ASN A 298 14.41 2.53 6.09
C ASN A 298 12.98 3.06 5.97
N VAL A 299 12.39 3.43 7.08
CA VAL A 299 11.02 3.96 7.15
C VAL A 299 11.05 5.23 7.98
N THR A 300 10.47 6.30 7.45
CA THR A 300 10.31 7.58 8.15
C THR A 300 8.83 7.83 8.38
N LEU A 301 8.46 7.94 9.65
CA LEU A 301 7.09 8.19 10.08
C LEU A 301 6.82 9.69 10.19
N ALA A 302 5.55 10.07 10.06
CA ALA A 302 5.10 11.44 10.33
C ALA A 302 5.22 11.78 11.83
N PRO A 303 5.32 13.07 12.20
CA PRO A 303 5.41 13.51 13.60
C PRO A 303 4.29 13.00 14.53
N THR A 304 3.10 12.79 13.97
CA THR A 304 1.93 12.29 14.72
C THR A 304 1.82 10.76 14.70
N ALA A 305 2.64 10.08 13.90
CA ALA A 305 2.56 8.64 13.71
C ALA A 305 3.43 7.89 14.73
N VAL A 306 2.87 6.81 15.28
CA VAL A 306 3.56 5.95 16.24
C VAL A 306 4.20 4.78 15.52
N ALA A 307 5.47 4.51 15.83
CA ALA A 307 6.13 3.30 15.35
C ALA A 307 5.41 2.07 15.90
N ALA A 308 5.01 1.15 15.02
CA ALA A 308 4.17 0.03 15.45
C ALA A 308 4.92 -0.91 16.41
N VAL A 309 6.23 -1.02 16.24
CA VAL A 309 7.12 -1.75 17.16
C VAL A 309 7.22 -1.13 18.56
N ALA A 310 6.94 0.18 18.69
CA ALA A 310 6.91 0.84 20.00
C ALA A 310 5.62 0.51 20.80
N MET A 311 4.62 -0.11 20.15
CA MET A 311 3.33 -0.43 20.78
C MET A 311 3.31 -1.74 21.58
N GLY A 312 4.38 -2.56 21.51
CA GLY A 312 4.53 -3.79 22.30
C GLY A 312 3.72 -5.01 21.79
N PRO A 313 4.07 -6.24 22.21
CA PRO A 313 3.36 -7.46 21.81
C PRO A 313 2.00 -7.52 22.52
N GLY A 314 0.91 -7.31 21.78
CA GLY A 314 -0.46 -7.28 22.32
C GLY A 314 -1.26 -6.03 21.92
N ALA A 315 -0.59 -5.00 21.39
CA ALA A 315 -1.25 -3.86 20.78
C ALA A 315 -1.77 -4.25 19.38
N SER A 316 -2.95 -4.86 19.35
CA SER A 316 -3.74 -5.01 18.13
C SER A 316 -4.27 -3.65 17.73
N VAL A 317 -3.54 -2.92 16.87
CA VAL A 317 -4.16 -1.91 16.04
C VAL A 317 -4.68 -2.64 14.81
N GLN A 318 -5.94 -3.07 14.88
CA GLN A 318 -6.68 -3.42 13.67
C GLN A 318 -6.78 -2.15 12.81
N ALA A 319 -6.27 -2.26 11.58
CA ALA A 319 -6.47 -1.39 10.42
C ALA A 319 -7.09 0.01 10.71
N GLY A 320 -6.23 1.01 10.90
CA GLY A 320 -6.64 2.41 11.11
C GLY A 320 -7.35 3.00 9.89
N GLY A 321 -8.66 3.18 10.05
CA GLY A 321 -9.61 3.69 9.05
C GLY A 321 -11.04 3.20 9.36
N VAL A 322 -11.14 2.05 10.02
CA VAL A 322 -12.40 1.53 10.53
C VAL A 322 -12.49 1.84 12.03
N ILE A 323 -13.40 2.74 12.41
CA ILE A 323 -13.78 2.95 13.81
C ILE A 323 -14.27 1.61 14.36
N GLN A 324 -13.60 1.08 15.38
CA GLN A 324 -13.91 -0.22 15.97
C GLN A 324 -15.34 -0.24 16.51
N GLY A 325 -16.11 -1.29 16.24
CA GLY A 325 -17.35 -1.57 16.94
C GLY A 325 -18.47 -2.08 16.05
N ASP A 326 -19.71 -1.92 16.51
CA ASP A 326 -20.88 -2.56 15.89
C ASP A 326 -21.06 -2.04 14.44
N PRO A 327 -21.25 -2.91 13.42
CA PRO A 327 -21.31 -2.48 12.01
C PRO A 327 -22.39 -1.43 11.71
N GLU A 328 -23.49 -1.46 12.46
CA GLU A 328 -24.62 -0.54 12.36
C GLU A 328 -24.66 0.49 13.52
N GLY A 329 -23.58 0.58 14.31
CA GLY A 329 -23.48 1.47 15.45
C GLY A 329 -23.13 2.91 15.10
N ASN A 330 -23.67 3.86 15.87
CA ASN A 330 -23.26 5.26 15.77
C ASN A 330 -21.83 5.43 16.30
N VAL A 331 -21.12 6.44 15.81
CA VAL A 331 -19.78 6.78 16.29
C VAL A 331 -19.89 7.59 17.59
N HIS A 332 -19.20 7.12 18.62
CA HIS A 332 -19.09 7.76 19.93
C HIS A 332 -17.64 7.99 20.30
N HIS A 333 -17.38 9.07 21.04
CA HIS A 333 -16.10 9.29 21.69
C HIS A 333 -16.02 8.48 22.98
N ILE A 334 -14.91 7.76 23.17
CA ILE A 334 -14.61 7.04 24.41
C ILE A 334 -14.38 8.07 25.54
N CYS A 335 -13.52 9.06 25.28
CA CYS A 335 -13.30 10.25 26.10
C CYS A 335 -14.06 11.43 25.50
N THR A 336 -15.04 11.97 26.22
CA THR A 336 -15.95 13.00 25.69
C THR A 336 -15.23 14.31 25.33
N ASP A 337 -15.64 14.89 24.21
CA ASP A 337 -15.26 16.23 23.76
C ASP A 337 -16.31 17.30 24.13
N LYS A 338 -17.52 16.90 24.57
CA LYS A 338 -18.70 17.79 24.70
C LYS A 338 -19.11 18.13 26.14
N ASN A 339 -18.29 17.82 27.14
CA ASN A 339 -18.55 18.13 28.55
C ASN A 339 -17.48 19.07 29.13
N GLU A 340 -17.45 20.30 28.63
CA GLU A 340 -16.45 21.32 29.02
C GLU A 340 -16.80 22.07 30.32
N ILE A 341 -18.09 22.24 30.63
CA ILE A 341 -18.56 23.14 31.70
C ILE A 341 -19.41 22.43 32.77
N SER A 342 -20.21 21.44 32.39
CA SER A 342 -21.25 20.88 33.27
C SER A 342 -20.70 19.82 34.24
N GLU A 343 -20.95 20.02 35.53
CA GLU A 343 -20.61 19.08 36.62
C GLU A 343 -21.75 18.07 36.92
N VAL A 344 -22.90 18.18 36.25
CA VAL A 344 -24.12 17.42 36.57
C VAL A 344 -23.92 15.91 36.47
N SER A 345 -23.02 15.46 35.59
CA SER A 345 -22.63 14.06 35.42
C SER A 345 -21.27 13.73 36.04
N GLY A 346 -20.86 14.47 37.09
CA GLY A 346 -19.57 14.30 37.78
C GLY A 346 -18.35 14.92 37.08
N GLY A 347 -18.58 15.74 36.04
CA GLY A 347 -17.56 16.42 35.24
C GLY A 347 -17.09 17.76 35.86
N PRO A 348 -16.51 18.68 35.05
CA PRO A 348 -16.37 18.62 33.60
C PRO A 348 -15.31 17.62 33.13
N TRP A 349 -15.70 16.71 32.24
CA TRP A 349 -14.87 15.59 31.79
C TRP A 349 -13.94 15.93 30.64
N THR A 350 -14.36 16.81 29.71
CA THR A 350 -13.54 17.18 28.54
C THR A 350 -12.17 17.72 28.94
N PRO A 351 -12.05 18.70 29.88
CA PRO A 351 -10.74 19.25 30.25
C PRO A 351 -9.84 18.21 30.93
N ILE A 352 -10.43 17.26 31.66
CA ILE A 352 -9.70 16.18 32.33
C ILE A 352 -9.10 15.24 31.30
N PHE A 353 -9.90 14.79 30.33
CA PHE A 353 -9.39 13.93 29.26
C PHE A 353 -8.41 14.64 28.35
N GLN A 354 -8.66 15.92 28.02
CA GLN A 354 -7.77 16.72 27.18
C GLN A 354 -6.33 16.72 27.72
N ALA A 355 -6.13 16.77 29.05
CA ALA A 355 -4.79 16.71 29.65
C ALA A 355 -4.02 15.41 29.34
N PHE A 356 -4.70 14.27 29.18
CA PHE A 356 -4.05 13.02 28.75
C PHE A 356 -3.68 13.05 27.28
N PHE A 357 -4.57 13.56 26.44
CA PHE A 357 -4.37 13.69 25.00
C PHE A 357 -3.25 14.69 24.69
N ASP A 358 -3.19 15.83 25.38
CA ASP A 358 -2.12 16.83 25.27
C ASP A 358 -0.76 16.23 25.66
N ARG A 359 -0.69 15.44 26.75
CA ARG A 359 0.52 14.71 27.15
C ARG A 359 0.99 13.71 26.10
N ALA A 360 0.08 13.21 25.26
CA ALA A 360 0.35 12.33 24.14
C ALA A 360 0.51 13.08 22.81
N ASN A 361 0.33 14.41 22.77
CA ASN A 361 0.24 15.25 21.57
C ASN A 361 -0.88 14.80 20.59
N MET A 362 -1.94 14.21 21.13
CA MET A 362 -3.11 13.71 20.40
C MET A 362 -4.30 14.68 20.50
N SER A 363 -5.27 14.53 19.61
CA SER A 363 -6.56 15.23 19.67
C SER A 363 -7.65 14.31 20.22
N LEU A 364 -8.61 14.85 20.99
CA LEU A 364 -9.82 14.10 21.36
C LEU A 364 -10.62 13.63 20.13
N ASN A 365 -10.42 14.23 18.96
CA ASN A 365 -11.05 13.82 17.70
C ASN A 365 -10.25 12.76 16.93
N ASP A 366 -9.11 12.32 17.44
CA ASP A 366 -8.33 11.25 16.81
C ASP A 366 -9.15 9.96 16.77
N THR A 367 -9.00 9.20 15.68
CA THR A 367 -9.75 7.95 15.45
C THR A 367 -9.58 6.92 16.56
N ALA A 368 -8.45 6.94 17.27
CA ALA A 368 -8.18 6.10 18.43
C ALA A 368 -9.15 6.35 19.61
N ASN A 369 -9.77 7.54 19.69
CA ASN A 369 -10.77 7.88 20.71
C ASN A 369 -12.21 7.59 20.25
N LEU A 370 -12.41 7.02 19.06
CA LEU A 370 -13.74 6.77 18.50
C LEU A 370 -14.09 5.28 18.55
N VAL A 371 -15.37 4.98 18.81
CA VAL A 371 -15.92 3.62 18.85
C VAL A 371 -17.34 3.61 18.28
N ARG A 372 -17.73 2.54 17.58
CA ARG A 372 -19.09 2.32 17.09
C ARG A 372 -19.89 1.51 18.10
N ILE A 373 -21.01 2.05 18.57
CA ILE A 373 -21.88 1.38 19.55
C ILE A 373 -23.31 1.38 19.00
N GLN A 374 -23.90 0.19 18.87
CA GLN A 374 -25.29 0.04 18.47
C GLN A 374 -26.24 0.22 19.66
N GLY A 375 -27.33 0.96 19.45
CA GLY A 375 -28.40 1.10 20.44
C GLY A 375 -28.13 2.09 21.58
N HIS A 376 -27.03 2.83 21.54
CA HIS A 376 -26.73 3.86 22.54
C HIS A 376 -27.03 5.27 22.02
N LYS A 377 -27.75 6.07 22.82
CA LYS A 377 -28.01 7.49 22.55
C LYS A 377 -28.11 8.24 23.88
N GLY A 378 -27.31 9.29 24.05
CA GLY A 378 -27.32 10.14 25.24
C GLY A 378 -25.93 10.30 25.87
N PRO A 379 -25.81 11.13 26.92
CA PRO A 379 -24.55 11.29 27.63
C PRO A 379 -24.21 10.03 28.45
N HIS A 380 -22.92 9.74 28.58
CA HIS A 380 -22.46 8.64 29.42
C HIS A 380 -22.61 9.02 30.91
N PRO A 381 -22.89 8.04 31.79
CA PRO A 381 -23.02 8.30 33.23
C PRO A 381 -21.66 8.64 33.87
N ALA A 382 -21.69 9.24 35.06
CA ALA A 382 -20.48 9.61 35.81
C ALA A 382 -19.55 8.41 36.05
N GLU A 383 -20.14 7.25 36.36
CA GLU A 383 -19.44 6.01 36.65
C GLU A 383 -18.64 5.50 35.44
N TYR A 384 -19.15 5.71 34.23
CA TYR A 384 -18.41 5.38 33.01
C TYR A 384 -17.16 6.26 32.90
N HIS A 385 -17.32 7.59 33.04
CA HIS A 385 -16.21 8.51 32.90
C HIS A 385 -15.16 8.32 34.00
N GLN A 386 -15.58 7.99 35.22
CA GLN A 386 -14.67 7.65 36.32
C GLN A 386 -13.84 6.40 36.03
N GLU A 387 -14.45 5.34 35.48
CA GLU A 387 -13.68 4.14 35.13
C GLU A 387 -12.70 4.41 33.99
N VAL A 388 -13.12 5.13 32.94
CA VAL A 388 -12.22 5.52 31.84
C VAL A 388 -11.06 6.34 32.37
N LEU A 389 -11.33 7.34 33.21
CA LEU A 389 -10.30 8.17 33.84
C LEU A 389 -9.32 7.35 34.67
N ARG A 390 -9.83 6.42 35.49
CA ARG A 390 -9.00 5.52 36.31
C ARG A 390 -8.05 4.70 35.44
N ARG A 391 -8.57 4.06 34.38
CA ARG A 391 -7.77 3.25 33.45
C ARG A 391 -6.70 4.06 32.73
N LEU A 392 -7.06 5.25 32.23
CA LEU A 392 -6.09 6.14 31.57
C LEU A 392 -5.01 6.62 32.54
N THR A 393 -5.39 6.94 33.78
CA THR A 393 -4.45 7.33 34.84
C THR A 393 -3.45 6.22 35.11
N ASP A 394 -3.93 4.98 35.29
CA ASP A 394 -3.09 3.81 35.57
C ASP A 394 -2.16 3.52 34.38
N ALA A 395 -2.69 3.50 33.16
CA ALA A 395 -1.91 3.22 31.94
C ALA A 395 -0.83 4.28 31.68
N MET A 396 -1.11 5.55 31.99
CA MET A 396 -0.22 6.69 31.71
C MET A 396 0.61 7.15 32.91
N GLN A 397 0.56 6.44 34.04
CA GLN A 397 1.25 6.83 35.28
C GLN A 397 2.78 6.87 35.12
N GLY A 398 3.34 5.97 34.30
CA GLY A 398 4.78 5.82 34.09
C GLY A 398 5.32 6.37 32.76
N CYS A 399 4.45 6.89 31.89
CA CYS A 399 4.87 7.32 30.56
C CYS A 399 5.69 8.63 30.65
N ARG A 400 6.80 8.70 29.88
CA ARG A 400 7.66 9.88 29.78
C ARG A 400 7.83 10.26 28.32
N GLY A 401 7.53 11.51 27.99
CA GLY A 401 7.57 12.04 26.63
C GLY A 401 6.30 11.73 25.82
N PRO A 402 5.95 12.56 24.83
CA PRO A 402 4.70 12.46 24.09
C PRO A 402 4.49 11.10 23.42
N VAL A 403 5.53 10.50 22.82
CA VAL A 403 5.42 9.21 22.11
C VAL A 403 5.08 8.05 23.05
N LYS A 404 5.77 7.92 24.20
CA LYS A 404 5.47 6.84 25.14
C LYS A 404 4.10 7.02 25.79
N CYS A 405 3.71 8.26 26.05
CA CYS A 405 2.37 8.58 26.54
C CYS A 405 1.29 8.29 25.50
N ARG A 406 1.57 8.55 24.22
CA ARG A 406 0.71 8.19 23.08
C ARG A 406 0.52 6.69 22.95
N VAL A 407 1.60 5.91 23.03
CA VAL A 407 1.52 4.44 23.02
C VAL A 407 0.60 3.94 24.15
N ALA A 408 0.85 4.39 25.39
CA ALA A 408 0.06 3.97 26.54
C ALA A 408 -1.42 4.38 26.42
N LEU A 409 -1.68 5.60 25.93
CA LEU A 409 -3.03 6.11 25.71
C LEU A 409 -3.78 5.31 24.64
N VAL A 410 -3.17 5.12 23.47
CA VAL A 410 -3.78 4.38 22.34
C VAL A 410 -4.05 2.93 22.71
N ASP A 411 -3.11 2.25 23.39
CA ASP A 411 -3.29 0.87 23.84
C ASP A 411 -4.45 0.74 24.82
N GLU A 412 -4.58 1.67 25.77
CA GLU A 412 -5.67 1.65 26.74
C GLU A 412 -7.03 2.00 26.11
N LEU A 413 -7.08 2.99 25.20
CA LEU A 413 -8.29 3.30 24.43
C LEU A 413 -8.77 2.09 23.62
N ALA A 414 -7.85 1.34 23.01
CA ALA A 414 -8.19 0.12 22.28
C ALA A 414 -8.77 -0.98 23.19
N LYS A 415 -8.28 -1.12 24.43
CA LYS A 415 -8.88 -2.04 25.42
C LYS A 415 -10.28 -1.60 25.82
N ILE A 416 -10.46 -0.31 26.06
CA ILE A 416 -11.78 0.25 26.41
C ILE A 416 -12.77 0.06 25.26
N ALA A 417 -12.35 0.30 24.01
CA ALA A 417 -13.17 0.04 22.83
C ALA A 417 -13.60 -1.44 22.73
N ARG A 418 -12.68 -2.39 23.02
CA ARG A 418 -13.01 -3.83 23.08
C ARG A 418 -14.04 -4.13 24.16
N ASP A 419 -13.90 -3.57 25.35
CA ASP A 419 -14.89 -3.76 26.41
C ASP A 419 -16.25 -3.18 25.98
N LEU A 420 -16.29 -1.98 25.41
CA LEU A 420 -17.53 -1.34 24.93
C LEU A 420 -18.24 -2.13 23.82
N THR A 421 -17.49 -2.90 23.04
CA THR A 421 -18.00 -3.69 21.90
C THR A 421 -18.29 -5.14 22.28
N THR A 422 -17.84 -5.60 23.44
CA THR A 422 -18.09 -6.96 23.93
C THR A 422 -19.47 -7.07 24.61
N PRO A 423 -20.40 -7.89 24.11
CA PRO A 423 -21.71 -8.09 24.75
C PRO A 423 -21.58 -8.55 26.20
N GLY A 424 -22.33 -7.89 27.10
CA GLY A 424 -22.38 -8.26 28.52
C GLY A 424 -21.21 -7.75 29.38
N SER A 425 -20.21 -7.08 28.78
CA SER A 425 -19.14 -6.42 29.54
C SER A 425 -19.71 -5.36 30.49
N TRP A 426 -18.98 -5.08 31.57
CA TRP A 426 -19.42 -4.10 32.55
C TRP A 426 -19.48 -2.68 31.97
N LEU A 427 -18.47 -2.27 31.20
CA LEU A 427 -18.43 -0.96 30.53
C LEU A 427 -19.58 -0.81 29.51
N ARG A 428 -19.87 -1.85 28.71
CA ARG A 428 -21.00 -1.81 27.76
C ARG A 428 -22.33 -1.67 28.50
N LYS A 429 -22.51 -2.36 29.63
CA LYS A 429 -23.73 -2.24 30.46
C LYS A 429 -23.95 -0.82 30.99
N LEU A 430 -22.89 -0.10 31.39
CA LEU A 430 -23.01 1.28 31.86
C LEU A 430 -23.53 2.23 30.78
N VAL A 431 -23.04 2.07 29.55
CA VAL A 431 -23.43 2.90 28.41
C VAL A 431 -24.84 2.57 27.93
N MET A 432 -25.24 1.29 27.97
CA MET A 432 -26.59 0.84 27.58
C MET A 432 -27.67 1.10 28.66
N LYS A 433 -27.30 1.33 29.92
CA LYS A 433 -28.27 1.56 31.00
C LYS A 433 -29.09 2.86 30.82
N ASN A 434 -28.56 3.83 30.07
CA ASN A 434 -29.25 5.08 29.78
C ASN A 434 -30.15 5.02 28.53
N SER A 435 -30.14 3.92 27.75
CA SER A 435 -31.00 3.75 26.57
C SER A 435 -32.36 3.08 26.84
N GLU A 436 -32.60 2.58 28.06
CA GLU A 436 -33.88 2.01 28.51
C GLU A 436 -34.75 3.01 29.30
N GLY A 437 -34.45 4.32 29.18
CA GLY A 437 -35.16 5.41 29.86
C GLY A 437 -36.27 6.03 29.02
#